data_AF-A0A060BM74-F1
#
_entry.id   AF-A0A060BM74-F1
#
_cell.length_a   1.000
_cell.length_b   1.000
_cell.length_c   1.000
_cell.angle_alpha   90.00
_cell.angle_beta   90.00
_cell.angle_gamma   90.00
#
_symmetry.space_group_name_H-M   'P 1'
#
loop_
_entity.id
_entity.type
_entity.pdbx_description
1 polymer ?
#
loop_
_entity_poly.entity_id
_entity_poly.type
_entity_poly.pdbx_seq_one_letter_code
_entity_poly.pdbx_strand_id
1 'polypeptide(L)'
;MGSMSSAGVTRAFTALHSDATQLGTIEHGRLTAAENTSADLVVHTEPSARGQRMLGFGAALTQSAALALLALDEPLRDELLVELFAPDHLGLSVLRVPIGASDFATHAYTYADRRDPSLRSFSLAPDEGAVLPVLRQI
;
A
#
# COMPACT_ATOMS: atom_id res chain seq x y z
N MET A 1 19.81 31.03 5.68
CA MET A 1 19.56 30.20 4.48
C MET A 1 20.53 29.04 4.50
N GLY A 2 20.08 27.88 4.98
CA GLY A 2 20.89 26.67 5.14
C GLY A 2 20.27 25.51 4.37
N SER A 3 21.00 25.07 3.34
CA SER A 3 21.14 23.70 2.83
C SER A 3 19.98 22.71 2.97
N MET A 4 19.26 22.53 1.86
CA MET A 4 18.84 21.28 1.19
C MET A 4 18.44 20.06 2.04
N SER A 5 17.13 19.76 1.98
CA SER A 5 16.50 18.49 2.35
C SER A 5 16.80 17.41 1.31
N SER A 6 17.47 16.32 1.70
CA SER A 6 17.79 15.20 0.81
C SER A 6 16.54 14.34 0.55
N ALA A 7 16.07 14.33 -0.69
CA ALA A 7 15.16 13.30 -1.17
C ALA A 7 15.86 11.93 -1.08
N GLY A 8 15.13 10.91 -0.65
CA GLY A 8 15.62 9.54 -0.55
C GLY A 8 16.08 9.03 -1.91
N VAL A 9 17.38 9.09 -2.16
CA VAL A 9 17.99 8.51 -3.35
C VAL A 9 18.10 7.02 -3.13
N THR A 10 17.26 6.24 -3.80
CA THR A 10 17.52 4.80 -4.00
C THR A 10 18.79 4.69 -4.83
N ARG A 11 19.90 4.32 -4.18
CA ARG A 11 21.18 4.07 -4.85
C ARG A 11 21.18 2.65 -5.38
N ALA A 12 21.04 2.49 -6.70
CA ALA A 12 21.31 1.24 -7.38
C ALA A 12 22.79 1.20 -7.75
N PHE A 13 23.51 0.20 -7.26
CA PHE A 13 24.88 -0.09 -7.69
C PHE A 13 24.82 -1.20 -8.73
N THR A 14 25.38 -0.97 -9.92
CA THR A 14 25.55 -2.01 -10.94
C THR A 14 27.03 -2.13 -11.24
N ALA A 15 27.63 -3.30 -11.02
CA ALA A 15 28.97 -3.58 -11.54
C ALA A 15 28.83 -4.09 -12.97
N LEU A 16 29.35 -3.34 -13.94
CA LEU A 16 29.50 -3.79 -15.33
C LEU A 16 30.99 -3.98 -15.60
N HIS A 17 31.60 -5.04 -15.09
CA HIS A 17 32.78 -5.69 -15.67
C HIS A 17 33.24 -6.90 -14.85
N SER A 18 33.91 -7.83 -15.52
CA SER A 18 34.46 -9.10 -15.00
C SER A 18 35.63 -8.95 -14.02
N ASP A 19 35.89 -7.76 -13.47
CA ASP A 19 36.97 -7.51 -12.52
C ASP A 19 36.44 -6.70 -11.32
N ALA A 20 36.29 -7.38 -10.18
CA ALA A 20 35.48 -6.97 -9.03
C ALA A 20 36.11 -5.86 -8.15
N THR A 21 37.12 -5.14 -8.63
CA THR A 21 37.97 -4.27 -7.81
C THR A 21 37.62 -2.79 -7.88
N GLN A 22 36.65 -2.38 -8.71
CA GLN A 22 36.24 -0.97 -8.82
C GLN A 22 34.71 -0.84 -8.93
N LEU A 23 34.06 -0.51 -7.80
CA LEU A 23 32.64 -0.18 -7.75
C LEU A 23 32.44 1.28 -8.20
N GLY A 24 31.85 1.48 -9.37
CA GLY A 24 31.39 2.80 -9.84
C GLY A 24 30.00 3.13 -9.32
N THR A 25 29.77 4.39 -8.92
CA THR A 25 28.44 4.91 -8.57
C THR A 25 27.74 5.42 -9.83
N ILE A 26 26.56 4.92 -10.16
CA ILE A 26 25.72 5.51 -11.22
C ILE A 26 24.66 6.40 -10.59
N GLU A 27 24.76 7.71 -10.84
CA GLU A 27 23.70 8.66 -10.53
C GLU A 27 22.94 8.97 -11.85
N HIS A 28 21.64 8.63 -11.89
CA HIS A 28 20.68 8.81 -13.01
C HIS A 28 20.78 7.84 -14.22
N GLY A 29 20.99 6.55 -13.97
CA GLY A 29 21.27 5.53 -14.99
C GLY A 29 20.20 5.33 -16.07
N ARG A 30 20.53 5.70 -17.32
CA ARG A 30 19.93 5.13 -18.54
C ARG A 30 20.87 4.05 -19.08
N LEU A 31 20.40 2.81 -19.13
CA LEU A 31 21.13 1.70 -19.75
C LEU A 31 20.92 1.74 -21.26
N THR A 32 22.00 1.95 -22.04
CA THR A 32 21.99 1.74 -23.50
C THR A 32 22.68 0.43 -23.79
N ALA A 33 21.94 -0.56 -24.29
CA ALA A 33 22.51 -1.81 -24.76
C ALA A 33 23.37 -1.54 -26.01
N ALA A 34 24.60 -2.05 -26.03
CA ALA A 34 25.31 -2.31 -27.27
C ALA A 34 24.76 -3.61 -27.88
N GLU A 35 24.56 -3.66 -29.19
CA GLU A 35 23.97 -4.83 -29.85
C GLU A 35 24.80 -6.10 -29.54
N ASN A 36 24.10 -7.18 -29.14
CA ASN A 36 24.63 -8.52 -28.90
C ASN A 36 25.72 -8.68 -27.81
N THR A 37 25.59 -8.00 -26.67
CA THR A 37 26.40 -8.34 -25.47
C THR A 37 25.53 -8.71 -24.26
N SER A 38 25.90 -9.81 -23.59
CA SER A 38 25.36 -10.19 -22.29
C SER A 38 26.13 -9.44 -21.21
N ALA A 39 25.43 -8.90 -20.23
CA ALA A 39 26.01 -8.27 -19.06
C ALA A 39 25.35 -8.81 -17.79
N ASP A 40 26.16 -9.08 -16.77
CA ASP A 40 25.66 -9.55 -15.48
C ASP A 40 25.19 -8.36 -14.63
N LEU A 41 24.03 -8.50 -13.97
CA LEU A 41 23.53 -7.56 -12.97
C LEU A 41 23.79 -8.12 -11.58
N VAL A 42 24.70 -7.47 -10.85
CA VAL A 42 24.99 -7.81 -9.44
C VAL A 42 24.31 -6.81 -8.52
N VAL A 43 23.47 -7.30 -7.60
CA VAL A 43 22.79 -6.50 -6.57
C VAL A 43 23.50 -6.67 -5.24
N HIS A 44 24.04 -5.58 -4.69
CA HIS A 44 24.68 -5.57 -3.37
C HIS A 44 23.70 -5.11 -2.28
N THR A 45 23.70 -5.81 -1.15
CA THR A 45 22.91 -5.44 0.05
C THR A 45 23.83 -5.18 1.24
N GLU A 46 23.59 -4.12 2.01
CA GLU A 46 24.34 -3.79 3.24
C GLU A 46 23.39 -3.80 4.45
N PRO A 47 23.26 -4.92 5.19
CA PRO A 47 22.29 -5.05 6.29
C PRO A 47 22.53 -4.11 7.48
N SER A 48 23.76 -3.60 7.65
CA SER A 48 24.09 -2.63 8.71
C SER A 48 23.63 -1.21 8.39
N ALA A 49 23.47 -0.89 7.09
CA ALA A 49 22.92 0.38 6.64
C ALA A 49 21.40 0.39 6.78
N ARG A 50 20.88 1.07 7.81
CA ARG A 50 19.45 1.15 8.09
C ARG A 50 18.80 2.37 7.43
N GLY A 51 17.71 2.13 6.71
CA GLY A 51 16.79 3.15 6.21
C GLY A 51 15.66 3.47 7.20
N GLN A 52 14.53 3.96 6.67
CA GLN A 52 13.34 4.21 7.45
C GLN A 52 12.72 2.93 8.01
N ARG A 53 12.02 3.05 9.15
CA ARG A 53 11.13 1.99 9.63
C ARG A 53 9.86 1.97 8.80
N MET A 54 9.45 0.78 8.37
CA MET A 54 8.17 0.59 7.70
C MET A 54 7.07 0.38 8.74
N LEU A 55 5.97 1.13 8.64
CA LEU A 55 4.81 0.98 9.53
C LEU A 55 4.10 -0.35 9.27
N GLY A 56 3.93 -0.69 7.98
CA GLY A 56 3.25 -1.89 7.52
C GLY A 56 2.84 -1.74 6.07
N PHE A 57 2.17 -2.77 5.56
CA PHE A 57 1.60 -2.82 4.21
C PHE A 57 0.12 -3.18 4.34
N GLY A 58 -0.68 -2.74 3.37
CA GLY A 58 -2.11 -2.68 3.57
C GLY A 58 -2.95 -2.54 2.33
N ALA A 59 -4.26 -2.50 2.56
CA ALA A 59 -5.28 -2.31 1.55
C ALA A 59 -6.26 -1.19 1.96
N ALA A 60 -7.24 -0.90 1.10
CA ALA A 60 -8.34 -0.01 1.43
C ALA A 60 -9.65 -0.80 1.49
N LEU A 61 -10.40 -0.66 2.59
CA LEU A 61 -11.76 -1.18 2.71
C LEU A 61 -12.74 -0.10 2.25
N THR A 62 -12.96 -0.02 0.93
CA THR A 62 -13.99 0.83 0.34
C THR A 62 -15.37 0.16 0.44
N GLN A 63 -16.46 0.91 0.24
CA GLN A 63 -17.81 0.33 0.25
C GLN A 63 -17.95 -0.80 -0.80
N SER A 64 -17.42 -0.61 -2.02
CA SER A 64 -17.39 -1.69 -3.02
C SER A 64 -16.60 -2.91 -2.59
N ALA A 65 -15.44 -2.75 -1.92
CA ALA A 65 -14.66 -3.88 -1.43
C ALA A 65 -15.41 -4.66 -0.33
N ALA A 66 -16.06 -3.93 0.58
CA ALA A 66 -16.88 -4.52 1.62
C ALA A 66 -18.09 -5.29 1.04
N LEU A 67 -18.77 -4.71 0.05
CA LEU A 67 -19.87 -5.39 -0.65
C LEU A 67 -19.41 -6.64 -1.40
N ALA A 68 -18.22 -6.60 -2.02
CA ALA A 68 -17.65 -7.77 -2.68
C ALA A 68 -17.34 -8.90 -1.68
N LEU A 69 -16.81 -8.56 -0.50
CA LEU A 69 -16.58 -9.53 0.58
C LEU A 69 -17.89 -10.10 1.13
N LEU A 70 -18.91 -9.26 1.33
CA LEU A 70 -20.22 -9.70 1.81
C LEU A 70 -21.01 -10.52 0.79
N ALA A 71 -20.64 -10.49 -0.50
CA ALA A 71 -21.22 -11.35 -1.52
C ALA A 71 -20.69 -12.79 -1.46
N LEU A 72 -19.62 -13.05 -0.70
CA LEU A 72 -19.13 -14.39 -0.42
C LEU A 72 -19.95 -15.03 0.72
N ASP A 73 -20.10 -16.35 0.67
CA ASP A 73 -20.58 -17.13 1.81
C ASP A 73 -19.65 -16.91 3.02
N GLU A 74 -20.23 -16.86 4.22
CA GLU A 74 -19.51 -16.51 5.45
C GLU A 74 -18.23 -17.34 5.69
N PRO A 75 -18.23 -18.69 5.55
CA PRO A 75 -17.00 -19.47 5.73
C PRO A 75 -15.88 -19.09 4.75
N LEU A 76 -16.23 -18.77 3.50
CA LEU A 76 -15.25 -18.41 2.47
C LEU A 76 -14.71 -17.00 2.68
N ARG A 77 -15.56 -16.08 3.16
CA ARG A 77 -15.12 -14.73 3.55
C ARG A 77 -14.14 -14.82 4.71
N ASP A 78 -14.44 -15.62 5.73
CA ASP A 78 -13.57 -15.79 6.90
C ASP A 78 -12.20 -16.38 6.51
N GLU A 79 -12.18 -17.41 5.65
CA GLU A 79 -10.94 -17.99 5.12
C GLU A 79 -10.11 -16.94 4.37
N LEU A 80 -10.74 -16.16 3.49
CA LEU A 80 -10.06 -15.08 2.76
C LEU A 80 -9.51 -13.99 3.70
N LEU A 81 -10.25 -13.60 4.73
CA LEU A 81 -9.79 -12.59 5.69
C LEU A 81 -8.60 -13.11 6.51
N VAL A 82 -8.58 -14.39 6.87
CA VAL A 82 -7.41 -15.03 7.50
C VAL A 82 -6.22 -14.99 6.54
N GLU A 83 -6.37 -15.40 5.29
CA GLU A 83 -5.27 -15.35 4.31
C GLU A 83 -4.69 -13.94 4.13
N LEU A 84 -5.53 -12.91 4.19
CA LEU A 84 -5.11 -11.51 4.00
C LEU A 84 -4.46 -10.90 5.24
N PHE A 85 -5.02 -11.14 6.44
CA PHE A 85 -4.69 -10.36 7.64
C PHE A 85 -3.96 -11.14 8.73
N ALA A 86 -4.03 -12.48 8.74
CA ALA A 86 -3.36 -13.26 9.77
C ALA A 86 -1.82 -13.16 9.65
N PRO A 87 -1.09 -13.08 10.77
CA PRO A 87 0.33 -12.78 10.80
C PRO A 87 1.22 -13.89 10.19
N ASP A 88 0.70 -15.10 10.08
CA ASP A 88 1.32 -16.28 9.45
C ASP A 88 0.93 -16.46 7.97
N HIS A 89 0.10 -15.56 7.43
CA HIS A 89 -0.28 -15.50 6.02
C HIS A 89 0.28 -14.23 5.36
N LEU A 90 -0.51 -13.52 4.52
CA LEU A 90 -0.05 -12.29 3.86
C LEU A 90 0.26 -11.17 4.86
N GLY A 91 -0.42 -11.16 6.02
CA GLY A 91 -0.09 -10.29 7.15
C GLY A 91 -0.28 -8.80 6.86
N LEU A 92 -1.35 -8.42 6.13
CA LEU A 92 -1.70 -7.01 5.97
C LEU A 92 -1.93 -6.38 7.35
N SER A 93 -1.20 -5.31 7.64
CA SER A 93 -1.10 -4.68 8.96
C SER A 93 -1.58 -3.23 8.96
N VAL A 94 -1.97 -2.72 7.80
CA VAL A 94 -2.54 -1.39 7.62
C VAL A 94 -3.83 -1.50 6.83
N LEU A 95 -4.88 -0.79 7.26
CA LEU A 95 -6.13 -0.70 6.53
C LEU A 95 -6.55 0.76 6.41
N ARG A 96 -6.82 1.21 5.18
CA ARG A 96 -7.39 2.53 4.92
C ARG A 96 -8.91 2.41 4.81
N VAL A 97 -9.65 3.18 5.60
CA VAL A 97 -11.12 3.26 5.54
C VAL A 97 -11.52 4.68 5.13
N PRO A 98 -12.31 4.86 4.05
CA PRO A 98 -12.88 6.15 3.69
C PRO A 98 -13.83 6.68 4.78
N ILE A 99 -13.90 8.00 4.94
CA ILE A 99 -14.90 8.67 5.79
C ILE A 99 -15.98 9.22 4.85
N GLY A 100 -17.17 8.62 4.85
CA GLY A 100 -18.20 8.87 3.85
C GLY A 100 -17.88 8.20 2.51
N ALA A 101 -18.60 8.60 1.45
CA ALA A 101 -18.41 8.02 0.14
C ALA A 101 -17.01 8.31 -0.44
N SER A 102 -16.41 7.30 -1.04
CA SER A 102 -15.40 7.46 -2.09
C SER A 102 -16.03 7.31 -3.47
N ASP A 103 -15.22 7.42 -4.52
CA ASP A 103 -15.58 7.04 -5.90
C ASP A 103 -15.92 5.54 -6.06
N PHE A 104 -15.53 4.72 -5.09
CA PHE A 104 -15.88 3.30 -4.96
C PHE A 104 -17.06 3.07 -3.99
N ALA A 105 -17.98 4.03 -3.92
CA ALA A 105 -19.27 3.87 -3.26
C ALA A 105 -20.37 3.66 -4.32
N THR A 106 -21.45 2.99 -3.92
CA THR A 106 -22.62 2.75 -4.78
C THR A 106 -23.37 4.03 -5.13
N HIS A 107 -23.23 5.06 -4.30
CA HIS A 107 -23.76 6.40 -4.49
C HIS A 107 -22.94 7.40 -3.67
N ALA A 108 -23.07 8.70 -3.96
CA ALA A 108 -22.46 9.75 -3.16
C ALA A 108 -23.23 9.95 -1.84
N TYR A 109 -22.52 9.98 -0.72
CA TYR A 109 -23.04 10.28 0.60
C TYR A 109 -21.96 10.87 1.50
N THR A 110 -22.39 11.62 2.50
CA THR A 110 -21.61 11.91 3.71
C THR A 110 -22.42 11.43 4.91
N TYR A 111 -21.79 11.37 6.09
CA TYR A 111 -22.53 11.03 7.30
C TYR A 111 -23.50 12.12 7.76
N ALA A 112 -23.49 13.31 7.15
CA ALA A 112 -24.35 14.44 7.50
C ALA A 112 -24.74 15.26 6.25
N ASP A 113 -25.45 14.65 5.29
CA ASP A 113 -25.78 15.26 3.99
C ASP A 113 -26.79 16.42 4.04
N ARG A 114 -27.30 16.75 5.22
CA ARG A 114 -28.20 17.90 5.43
C ARG A 114 -27.42 19.03 6.09
N ARG A 115 -27.70 20.27 5.70
CA ARG A 115 -27.13 21.46 6.36
C ARG A 115 -27.58 21.53 7.82
N ASP A 116 -26.76 20.98 8.70
CA ASP A 116 -27.01 20.90 10.13
C ASP A 116 -25.71 21.15 10.91
N PRO A 117 -25.46 22.40 11.33
CA PRO A 117 -24.28 22.75 12.12
C PRO A 117 -24.22 22.05 13.49
N SER A 118 -25.34 21.48 13.96
CA SER A 118 -25.42 20.77 15.24
C SER A 118 -25.17 19.26 15.13
N LEU A 119 -24.98 18.73 13.91
CA LEU A 119 -24.75 17.32 13.62
C LEU A 119 -25.80 16.35 14.20
N ARG A 120 -27.04 16.80 14.40
CA ARG A 120 -28.16 15.94 14.82
C ARG A 120 -28.56 14.94 13.75
N SER A 121 -28.31 15.28 12.48
CA SER A 121 -28.52 14.38 11.34
C SER A 121 -27.37 13.39 11.11
N PHE A 122 -26.29 13.43 11.91
CA PHE A 122 -25.15 12.54 11.72
C PHE A 122 -25.57 11.07 11.83
N SER A 123 -25.20 10.25 10.85
CA SER A 123 -25.49 8.81 10.86
C SER A 123 -24.46 8.01 10.06
N LEU A 124 -24.09 6.85 10.58
CA LEU A 124 -23.28 5.84 9.88
C LEU A 124 -24.12 4.85 9.08
N ALA A 125 -25.45 5.04 8.99
CA ALA A 125 -26.37 4.14 8.31
C ALA A 125 -25.92 3.68 6.90
N PRO A 126 -25.28 4.52 6.05
CA PRO A 126 -24.77 4.06 4.75
C PRO A 126 -23.72 2.94 4.82
N ASP A 127 -23.00 2.81 5.93
CA ASP A 127 -21.92 1.84 6.12
C ASP A 127 -22.29 0.67 7.04
N GLU A 128 -23.41 0.75 7.77
CA GLU A 128 -23.87 -0.28 8.71
C GLU A 128 -24.10 -1.64 8.05
N GLY A 129 -24.55 -1.65 6.79
CA GLY A 129 -24.81 -2.86 6.02
C GLY A 129 -23.65 -3.33 5.14
N ALA A 130 -22.54 -2.60 5.09
CA ALA A 130 -21.42 -2.89 4.18
C ALA A 130 -20.07 -2.87 4.89
N VAL A 131 -19.55 -1.68 5.18
CA VAL A 131 -18.18 -1.50 5.70
C VAL A 131 -18.06 -2.00 7.14
N LEU A 132 -19.01 -1.66 8.02
CA LEU A 132 -18.90 -1.96 9.45
C LEU A 132 -18.89 -3.47 9.79
N PRO A 133 -19.71 -4.33 9.15
CA PRO A 133 -19.64 -5.77 9.39
C PRO A 133 -18.29 -6.37 9.03
N VAL A 134 -17.74 -6.04 7.85
CA VAL A 134 -16.45 -6.55 7.39
C VAL A 134 -15.31 -6.02 8.27
N LEU A 135 -15.34 -4.74 8.62
CA LEU A 135 -14.32 -4.12 9.47
C LEU A 135 -14.23 -4.76 10.86
N ARG A 136 -15.31 -5.37 11.36
CA ARG A 136 -15.33 -6.08 12.66
C ARG A 136 -14.79 -7.52 12.57
N GLN A 137 -14.70 -8.08 11.36
CA GLN A 137 -14.17 -9.42 11.13
C GLN A 137 -12.65 -9.42 10.89
N ILE A 138 -12.11 -8.29 10.41
CA ILE A 138 -10.67 -8.02 10.30
C ILE A 138 -10.09 -7.76 11.69
#